data_AF-A0A972KYS2-F1
#
_entry.id   AF-A0A972KYS2-F1
#
_cell.length_a   1.000
_cell.length_b   1.000
_cell.length_c   1.000
_cell.angle_alpha   90.00
_cell.angle_beta   90.00
_cell.angle_gamma   90.00
#
_symmetry.space_group_name_H-M   'P 1'
#
loop_
_entity.id
_entity.type
_entity.pdbx_description
1 polymer ?
#
loop_
_entity_poly.entity_id
_entity_poly.type
_entity_poly.pdbx_seq_one_letter_code
_entity_poly.pdbx_strand_id
1 'polypeptide(L)'
;MTISPYIFDLKSTEFDELILANSDKGPVLVNFWSAKAAPCMMLMPRLVKLCTEYQGRFLLGMVNTDEETDLVRQLSIHSLPHVRIYLKGEVAETIRNAESEKSLRQILAKHIPQGLSSLHTRAIEHVQSGKTEEALQLLAEAVIETPDDVRIPADMLKLLIRQARFTEAEKLGYSIPLPLQNNPSISLLMTHLEIINASPKEDESPIETINALYNKLNHEVDLNTRLELASRLLKIDDIENSLEQLYQIRQKDRAFRNNLGHRGMLALFSLLGNSGKVYERYRKKIMI
;
A
#
# COMPACT_ATOMS: atom_id res chain seq x y z
N MET A 1 -12.61 -3.98 32.61
CA MET A 1 -13.19 -3.28 31.44
C MET A 1 -12.03 -2.84 30.57
N THR A 2 -11.85 -3.44 29.41
CA THR A 2 -10.85 -3.01 28.41
C THR A 2 -11.27 -1.65 27.86
N ILE A 3 -10.42 -0.64 28.05
CA ILE A 3 -10.71 0.78 27.77
C ILE A 3 -10.80 1.04 26.24
N SER A 4 -10.22 0.16 25.42
CA SER A 4 -10.24 0.20 23.96
C SER A 4 -9.80 -1.16 23.40
N PRO A 5 -10.31 -1.64 22.24
CA PRO A 5 -9.83 -2.86 21.60
C PRO A 5 -8.39 -2.74 21.06
N TYR A 6 -7.82 -1.53 21.03
CA TYR A 6 -6.48 -1.25 20.51
C TYR A 6 -5.41 -1.16 21.60
N ILE A 7 -5.79 -1.40 22.86
CA ILE A 7 -4.91 -1.34 24.01
C ILE A 7 -4.86 -2.72 24.65
N PHE A 8 -3.66 -3.22 24.89
CA PHE A 8 -3.45 -4.53 25.53
C PHE A 8 -2.29 -4.47 26.51
N ASP A 9 -2.40 -5.25 27.58
CA ASP A 9 -1.27 -5.53 28.46
C ASP A 9 -0.36 -6.53 27.77
N LEU A 10 0.94 -6.28 27.81
CA LEU A 10 1.94 -7.07 27.12
C LEU A 10 2.84 -7.78 28.13
N LYS A 11 2.85 -9.11 28.05
CA LYS A 11 3.77 -9.96 28.80
C LYS A 11 4.97 -10.35 27.95
N SER A 12 6.08 -10.69 28.62
CA SER A 12 7.31 -11.19 27.99
C SER A 12 7.08 -12.31 26.97
N THR A 13 6.20 -13.27 27.29
CA THR A 13 5.91 -14.43 26.42
C THR A 13 5.19 -14.08 25.12
N GLU A 14 4.57 -12.90 25.04
CA GLU A 14 3.72 -12.48 23.92
C GLU A 14 4.37 -11.36 23.09
N PHE A 15 5.59 -10.92 23.46
CA PHE A 15 6.25 -9.77 22.85
C PHE A 15 6.47 -9.94 21.34
N ASP A 16 7.05 -11.06 20.91
CA ASP A 16 7.38 -11.27 19.50
C ASP A 16 6.10 -11.34 18.63
N GLU A 17 5.06 -12.01 19.12
CA GLU A 17 3.79 -12.15 18.40
C GLU A 17 3.00 -10.83 18.36
N LEU A 18 2.80 -10.18 19.49
CA LEU A 18 1.94 -9.00 19.58
C LEU A 18 2.62 -7.72 19.11
N ILE A 19 3.95 -7.65 19.14
CA ILE A 19 4.71 -6.47 18.71
C ILE A 19 5.29 -6.67 17.33
N LEU A 20 6.13 -7.69 17.11
CA LEU A 20 6.84 -7.82 15.82
C LEU A 20 5.85 -8.14 14.70
N ALA A 21 5.00 -9.16 14.87
CA ALA A 21 4.07 -9.56 13.81
C ALA A 21 2.98 -8.50 13.51
N ASN A 22 2.58 -7.71 14.52
CA ASN A 22 1.66 -6.59 14.28
C ASN A 22 2.36 -5.36 13.72
N SER A 23 3.62 -5.11 14.08
CA SER A 23 4.40 -3.99 13.55
C SER A 23 4.66 -4.08 12.04
N ASP A 24 4.63 -5.29 11.48
CA ASP A 24 4.63 -5.53 10.03
C ASP A 24 3.34 -5.06 9.35
N LYS A 25 2.22 -5.05 10.07
CA LYS A 25 0.90 -4.65 9.56
C LYS A 25 0.62 -3.15 9.79
N GLY A 26 1.15 -2.58 10.87
CA GLY A 26 0.97 -1.17 11.21
C GLY A 26 1.70 -0.78 12.50
N PRO A 27 1.74 0.52 12.86
CA PRO A 27 2.50 0.98 14.01
C PRO A 27 2.04 0.36 15.33
N VAL A 28 3.01 -0.07 16.16
CA VAL A 28 2.75 -0.55 17.53
C VAL A 28 3.55 0.28 18.52
N LEU A 29 2.86 0.96 19.43
CA LEU A 29 3.46 1.70 20.54
C LEU A 29 3.54 0.80 21.76
N VAL A 30 4.70 0.72 22.40
CA VAL A 30 4.88 -0.01 23.66
C VAL A 30 5.27 0.97 24.75
N ASN A 31 4.41 1.13 25.74
CA ASN A 31 4.63 1.97 26.91
C ASN A 31 5.12 1.12 28.09
N PHE A 32 6.39 1.29 28.45
CA PHE A 32 6.99 0.71 29.65
C PHE A 32 6.73 1.64 30.82
N TRP A 33 6.05 1.14 31.85
CA TRP A 33 5.59 1.94 32.98
C TRP A 33 5.80 1.23 34.32
N SER A 34 5.72 2.02 35.40
CA SER A 34 5.64 1.54 36.79
C SER A 34 4.73 2.48 37.57
N ALA A 35 3.92 1.94 38.48
CA ALA A 35 3.07 2.74 39.36
C ALA A 35 3.89 3.65 40.31
N LYS A 36 5.16 3.30 40.57
CA LYS A 36 6.07 4.06 41.44
C LYS A 36 6.66 5.29 40.74
N ALA A 37 6.54 5.36 39.41
CA ALA A 37 7.06 6.46 38.61
C ALA A 37 5.96 7.48 38.30
N ALA A 38 5.88 8.57 39.08
CA ALA A 38 4.87 9.61 38.89
C ALA A 38 4.76 10.15 37.44
N PRO A 39 5.87 10.35 36.68
CA PRO A 39 5.77 10.78 35.29
C PRO A 39 5.08 9.78 34.36
N CYS A 40 5.15 8.46 34.64
CA CYS A 40 4.42 7.44 33.89
C CYS A 40 2.90 7.61 34.04
N MET A 41 2.45 7.92 35.25
CA MET A 41 1.02 8.12 35.54
C MET A 41 0.45 9.37 34.87
N MET A 42 1.29 10.36 34.56
CA MET A 42 0.90 11.52 33.75
C MET A 42 0.84 11.19 32.24
N LEU A 43 1.76 10.37 31.75
CA LEU A 43 1.89 10.04 30.34
C LEU A 43 0.82 9.03 29.88
N MET A 44 0.53 8.03 30.70
CA MET A 44 -0.36 6.92 30.36
C MET A 44 -1.77 7.38 29.92
N PRO A 45 -2.49 8.29 30.62
CA PRO A 45 -3.80 8.76 30.16
C PRO A 45 -3.76 9.46 28.79
N ARG A 46 -2.64 10.14 28.47
CA ARG A 46 -2.46 10.81 27.17
C ARG A 46 -2.33 9.78 26.05
N LEU A 47 -1.54 8.73 26.28
CA LEU A 47 -1.38 7.63 25.32
C LEU A 47 -2.69 6.88 25.08
N VAL A 48 -3.42 6.57 26.16
CA VAL A 48 -4.75 5.92 26.08
C VAL A 48 -5.73 6.78 25.28
N LYS A 49 -5.81 8.07 25.58
CA LYS A 49 -6.67 9.01 24.85
C LYS A 49 -6.33 9.05 23.36
N LEU A 50 -5.05 9.20 23.01
CA LEU A 50 -4.58 9.22 21.62
C LEU A 50 -4.87 7.88 20.92
N CYS A 51 -4.65 6.75 21.58
CA CYS A 51 -4.96 5.44 21.00
C CYS A 51 -6.44 5.29 20.63
N THR A 52 -7.34 5.78 21.50
CA THR A 52 -8.78 5.78 21.24
C THR A 52 -9.15 6.72 20.10
N GLU A 53 -8.61 7.94 20.08
CA GLU A 53 -8.87 8.92 19.01
C GLU A 53 -8.39 8.46 17.63
N TYR A 54 -7.25 7.75 17.60
CA TYR A 54 -6.67 7.25 16.36
C TYR A 54 -7.35 5.97 15.85
N GLN A 55 -8.33 5.41 16.60
CA GLN A 55 -9.24 4.35 16.16
C GLN A 55 -8.53 3.18 15.45
N GLY A 56 -7.45 2.66 16.05
CA GLY A 56 -6.74 1.49 15.52
C GLY A 56 -5.69 1.79 14.44
N ARG A 57 -5.39 3.06 14.14
CA ARG A 57 -4.22 3.43 13.30
C ARG A 57 -2.88 3.04 13.93
N PHE A 58 -2.87 2.79 15.24
CA PHE A 58 -1.79 2.12 15.94
C PHE A 58 -2.34 1.31 17.11
N LEU A 59 -1.56 0.35 17.57
CA LEU A 59 -1.83 -0.41 18.79
C LEU A 59 -1.00 0.11 19.95
N LEU A 60 -1.53 0.06 21.17
CA LEU A 60 -0.83 0.44 22.39
C LEU A 60 -0.65 -0.78 23.31
N GLY A 61 0.57 -1.30 23.35
CA GLY A 61 1.01 -2.31 24.31
C GLY A 61 1.47 -1.67 25.62
N MET A 62 1.01 -2.18 26.74
CA MET A 62 1.33 -1.71 28.08
C MET A 62 2.22 -2.73 28.79
N VAL A 63 3.44 -2.35 29.18
CA VAL A 63 4.38 -3.24 29.89
C VAL A 63 4.61 -2.70 31.29
N ASN A 64 4.13 -3.42 32.30
CA ASN A 64 4.46 -3.13 33.69
C ASN A 64 5.87 -3.63 34.00
N THR A 65 6.80 -2.70 34.19
CA THR A 65 8.22 -3.01 34.43
C THR A 65 8.50 -3.60 35.82
N ASP A 66 7.58 -3.43 36.78
CA ASP A 66 7.68 -4.09 38.09
C ASP A 66 7.37 -5.60 37.98
N GLU A 67 6.59 -6.01 36.98
CA GLU A 67 6.17 -7.40 36.76
C GLU A 67 7.06 -8.10 35.71
N GLU A 68 7.39 -7.42 34.61
CA GLU A 68 8.08 -8.00 33.45
C GLU A 68 9.60 -7.71 33.47
N THR A 69 10.27 -8.02 34.58
CA THR A 69 11.67 -7.60 34.81
C THR A 69 12.69 -8.21 33.85
N ASP A 70 12.46 -9.43 33.36
CA ASP A 70 13.35 -10.09 32.39
C ASP A 70 13.27 -9.44 31.00
N LEU A 71 12.05 -9.08 30.56
CA LEU A 71 11.83 -8.34 29.30
C LEU A 71 12.50 -6.96 29.35
N VAL A 72 12.36 -6.25 30.47
CA VAL A 72 13.01 -4.95 30.71
C VAL A 72 14.52 -5.05 30.57
N ARG A 73 15.15 -6.11 31.11
CA ARG A 73 16.59 -6.38 30.96
C ARG A 73 16.96 -6.70 29.51
N GLN A 74 16.24 -7.61 28.86
CA GLN A 74 16.48 -8.00 27.46
C GLN A 74 16.40 -6.79 26.52
N LEU A 75 15.42 -5.92 26.73
CA LEU A 75 15.20 -4.73 25.91
C LEU A 75 16.04 -3.52 26.33
N SER A 76 16.91 -3.67 27.33
CA SER A 76 17.79 -2.61 27.85
C SER A 76 17.03 -1.33 28.23
N ILE A 77 15.95 -1.49 28.99
CA ILE A 77 15.15 -0.38 29.51
C ILE A 77 15.73 0.07 30.85
N HIS A 78 16.32 1.27 30.88
CA HIS A 78 17.09 1.78 32.03
C HIS A 78 16.43 2.96 32.77
N SER A 79 15.38 3.54 32.20
CA SER A 79 14.72 4.73 32.76
C SER A 79 13.23 4.69 32.46
N LEU A 80 12.44 5.33 33.31
CA LEU A 80 10.99 5.50 33.11
C LEU A 80 10.62 6.99 33.16
N PRO A 81 9.67 7.45 32.34
CA PRO A 81 8.87 6.69 31.38
C PRO A 81 9.68 6.30 30.14
N HIS A 82 9.33 5.19 29.49
CA HIS A 82 9.96 4.78 28.24
C HIS A 82 8.90 4.26 27.29
N VAL A 83 8.82 4.83 26.09
CA VAL A 83 7.88 4.39 25.04
C VAL A 83 8.68 4.11 23.77
N ARG A 84 8.38 3.01 23.09
CA ARG A 84 8.95 2.69 21.77
C ARG A 84 7.85 2.60 20.73
N ILE A 85 8.11 3.14 19.54
CA ILE A 85 7.26 2.96 18.36
C ILE A 85 7.94 1.90 17.48
N TYR A 86 7.23 0.81 17.21
CA TYR A 86 7.68 -0.27 16.35
C TYR A 86 6.99 -0.18 14.98
N LEU A 87 7.79 -0.31 13.93
CA LEU A 87 7.36 -0.41 12.53
C LEU A 87 8.21 -1.47 11.83
N LYS A 88 7.56 -2.43 11.17
CA LYS A 88 8.23 -3.51 10.41
C LYS A 88 9.29 -4.27 11.23
N GLY A 89 8.95 -4.60 12.47
CA GLY A 89 9.84 -5.30 13.41
C GLY A 89 10.92 -4.43 14.05
N GLU A 90 11.09 -3.17 13.64
CA GLU A 90 12.16 -2.30 14.12
C GLU A 90 11.65 -1.13 14.97
N VAL A 91 12.51 -0.59 15.83
CA VAL A 91 12.21 0.60 16.64
C VAL A 91 12.39 1.85 15.78
N ALA A 92 11.30 2.49 15.40
CA ALA A 92 11.29 3.72 14.62
C ALA A 92 11.56 4.97 15.47
N GLU A 93 11.14 4.96 16.75
CA GLU A 93 11.29 6.11 17.66
C GLU A 93 11.28 5.64 19.12
N THR A 94 11.98 6.38 19.98
CA THR A 94 11.94 6.16 21.44
C THR A 94 11.66 7.46 22.19
N ILE A 95 10.66 7.46 23.06
CA ILE A 95 10.27 8.59 23.91
C ILE A 95 10.69 8.27 25.35
N ARG A 96 11.50 9.12 25.96
CA ARG A 96 12.03 8.91 27.34
C ARG A 96 11.54 9.93 28.36
N ASN A 97 10.69 10.85 27.94
CA ASN A 97 10.16 11.93 28.77
C ASN A 97 8.64 11.85 28.86
N ALA A 98 8.05 12.49 29.88
CA ALA A 98 6.61 12.67 29.98
C ALA A 98 6.11 13.76 29.02
N GLU A 99 6.12 13.46 27.72
CA GLU A 99 5.76 14.38 26.64
C GLU A 99 4.33 14.94 26.78
N SER A 100 4.15 16.19 26.37
CA SER A 100 2.83 16.80 26.25
C SER A 100 2.01 16.13 25.14
N GLU A 101 0.67 16.23 25.19
CA GLU A 101 -0.20 15.68 24.12
C GLU A 101 0.15 16.25 22.75
N LYS A 102 0.48 17.56 22.67
CA LYS A 102 0.91 18.21 21.42
C LYS A 102 2.20 17.59 20.88
N SER A 103 3.19 17.37 21.73
CA SER A 103 4.46 16.74 21.36
C SER A 103 4.25 15.30 20.90
N LEU A 104 3.44 14.53 21.63
CA LEU A 104 3.05 13.17 21.23
C LEU A 104 2.41 13.16 19.85
N ARG A 105 1.43 14.02 19.56
CA ARG A 105 0.82 14.09 18.22
C ARG A 105 1.84 14.39 17.12
N GLN A 106 2.81 15.28 17.37
CA GLN A 106 3.87 15.58 16.41
C GLN A 106 4.79 14.38 16.17
N ILE A 107 5.12 13.62 17.21
CA ILE A 107 5.91 12.40 17.09
C ILE A 107 5.12 11.33 16.33
N LEU A 108 3.86 11.10 16.72
CA LEU A 108 2.96 10.13 16.08
C LEU A 108 2.76 10.45 14.60
N ALA A 109 2.61 11.73 14.22
CA ALA A 109 2.42 12.12 12.83
C ALA A 109 3.58 11.76 11.90
N LYS A 110 4.79 11.52 12.43
CA LYS A 110 5.96 11.07 11.65
C LYS A 110 5.90 9.59 11.29
N HIS A 111 5.24 8.79 12.14
CA HIS A 111 5.36 7.32 12.14
C HIS A 111 4.03 6.61 11.89
N ILE A 112 2.92 7.28 12.21
CA ILE A 112 1.58 6.76 12.10
C ILE A 112 0.95 7.40 10.87
N PRO A 113 0.48 6.60 9.89
CA PRO A 113 -0.22 7.14 8.74
C PRO A 113 -1.35 8.05 9.20
N GLN A 114 -1.38 9.28 8.68
CA GLN A 114 -2.59 10.10 8.72
C GLN A 114 -3.70 9.21 8.18
N GLY A 115 -4.76 8.95 8.94
CA GLY A 115 -5.84 8.13 8.41
C GLY A 115 -6.58 8.87 7.31
N LEU A 116 -7.57 8.19 6.76
CA LEU A 116 -8.36 8.75 5.67
C LEU A 116 -9.08 10.01 6.14
N SER A 117 -9.21 10.99 5.24
CA SER A 117 -10.12 12.11 5.47
C SER A 117 -11.55 11.60 5.63
N SER A 118 -12.42 12.42 6.20
CA SER A 118 -13.84 12.08 6.33
C SER A 118 -14.47 11.82 4.95
N LEU A 119 -14.07 12.60 3.94
CA LEU A 119 -14.49 12.43 2.55
C LEU A 119 -13.99 11.12 1.95
N HIS A 120 -12.72 10.76 2.15
CA HIS A 120 -12.19 9.49 1.63
C HIS A 120 -12.86 8.29 2.33
N THR A 121 -13.14 8.38 3.63
CA THR A 121 -13.88 7.34 4.36
C THR A 121 -15.28 7.13 3.78
N ARG A 122 -16.03 8.22 3.57
CA ARG A 122 -17.35 8.18 2.93
C ARG A 122 -17.28 7.66 1.49
N ALA A 123 -16.23 8.00 0.75
CA ALA A 123 -16.04 7.47 -0.60
C ALA A 123 -15.94 5.94 -0.59
N ILE A 124 -15.19 5.36 0.34
CA ILE A 124 -15.08 3.90 0.48
C ILE A 124 -16.44 3.26 0.78
N GLU A 125 -17.25 3.86 1.66
CA GLU A 125 -18.62 3.38 1.94
C GLU A 125 -19.52 3.40 0.69
N HIS A 126 -19.39 4.45 -0.14
CA HIS A 126 -20.09 4.56 -1.41
C HIS A 126 -19.64 3.47 -2.40
N VAL A 127 -18.33 3.20 -2.50
CA VAL A 127 -17.81 2.07 -3.32
C VAL A 127 -18.41 0.74 -2.87
N GLN A 128 -18.43 0.47 -1.56
CA GLN A 128 -19.02 -0.75 -1.00
C GLN A 128 -20.51 -0.87 -1.30
N SER A 129 -21.20 0.27 -1.42
CA SER A 129 -22.62 0.35 -1.77
C SER A 129 -22.88 0.39 -3.28
N GLY A 130 -21.86 0.22 -4.13
CA GLY A 130 -21.96 0.25 -5.59
C GLY A 130 -22.08 1.64 -6.22
N LYS A 131 -22.06 2.71 -5.41
CA LYS A 131 -22.21 4.13 -5.82
C LYS A 131 -20.88 4.71 -6.31
N THR A 132 -20.41 4.21 -7.45
CA THR A 132 -19.04 4.49 -7.92
C THR A 132 -18.84 5.96 -8.33
N GLU A 133 -19.82 6.60 -8.97
CA GLU A 133 -19.68 8.01 -9.39
C GLU A 133 -19.65 8.95 -8.18
N GLU A 134 -20.51 8.72 -7.20
CA GLU A 134 -20.52 9.51 -5.96
C GLU A 134 -19.24 9.30 -5.16
N ALA A 135 -18.68 8.08 -5.16
CA ALA A 135 -17.37 7.83 -4.56
C ALA A 135 -16.25 8.61 -5.27
N LEU A 136 -16.25 8.65 -6.61
CA LEU A 136 -15.27 9.43 -7.37
C LEU A 136 -15.38 10.93 -7.09
N GLN A 137 -16.59 11.45 -6.94
CA GLN A 137 -16.81 12.84 -6.55
C GLN A 137 -16.25 13.13 -5.16
N LEU A 138 -16.55 12.28 -4.17
CA LEU A 138 -16.03 12.43 -2.81
C LEU A 138 -14.50 12.35 -2.75
N LEU A 139 -13.89 11.47 -3.55
CA LEU A 139 -12.43 11.39 -3.66
C LEU A 139 -11.84 12.65 -4.30
N ALA A 140 -12.48 13.20 -5.35
CA ALA A 140 -12.04 14.44 -5.96
C ALA A 140 -12.09 15.63 -4.99
N GLU A 141 -13.12 15.72 -4.16
CA GLU A 141 -13.21 16.70 -3.07
C GLU A 141 -12.12 16.45 -2.00
N ALA A 142 -11.84 15.18 -1.66
CA ALA A 142 -10.82 14.82 -0.68
C ALA A 142 -9.39 15.22 -1.10
N VAL A 143 -9.09 15.27 -2.41
CA VAL A 143 -7.79 15.76 -2.91
C VAL A 143 -7.52 17.20 -2.46
N ILE A 144 -8.56 18.03 -2.30
CA ILE A 144 -8.41 19.43 -1.88
C ILE A 144 -8.00 19.51 -0.41
N GLU A 145 -8.55 18.65 0.45
CA GLU A 145 -8.23 18.62 1.89
C GLU A 145 -6.85 18.02 2.17
N THR A 146 -6.48 17.00 1.42
CA THR A 146 -5.25 16.23 1.63
C THR A 146 -4.51 16.03 0.29
N PRO A 147 -3.90 17.09 -0.27
CA PRO A 147 -3.31 17.06 -1.61
C PRO A 147 -2.10 16.12 -1.74
N ASP A 148 -1.42 15.82 -0.63
CA ASP A 148 -0.25 14.94 -0.60
C ASP A 148 -0.62 13.46 -0.35
N ASP A 149 -1.90 13.15 -0.12
CA ASP A 149 -2.34 11.79 0.15
C ASP A 149 -2.45 10.97 -1.14
N VAL A 150 -1.41 10.20 -1.43
CA VAL A 150 -1.32 9.31 -2.59
C VAL A 150 -2.44 8.26 -2.68
N ARG A 151 -3.08 7.93 -1.57
CA ARG A 151 -4.12 6.88 -1.55
C ARG A 151 -5.36 7.31 -2.32
N ILE A 152 -5.69 8.61 -2.27
CA ILE A 152 -6.87 9.17 -2.94
C ILE A 152 -6.79 8.99 -4.47
N PRO A 153 -5.77 9.53 -5.18
CA PRO A 153 -5.66 9.31 -6.61
C PRO A 153 -5.45 7.82 -6.96
N ALA A 154 -4.79 7.03 -6.11
CA ALA A 154 -4.66 5.59 -6.33
C ALA A 154 -6.03 4.90 -6.34
N ASP A 155 -6.91 5.23 -5.40
CA ASP A 155 -8.25 4.66 -5.33
C ASP A 155 -9.14 5.14 -6.48
N MET A 156 -9.05 6.42 -6.88
CA MET A 156 -9.74 6.92 -8.08
C MET A 156 -9.30 6.16 -9.33
N LEU A 157 -8.00 5.95 -9.54
CA LEU A 157 -7.47 5.17 -10.66
C LEU A 157 -7.99 3.73 -10.65
N LYS A 158 -7.95 3.05 -9.49
CA LYS A 158 -8.48 1.68 -9.36
C LYS A 158 -9.97 1.62 -9.68
N LEU A 159 -10.76 2.59 -9.23
CA LEU A 159 -12.20 2.64 -9.52
C LEU A 159 -12.46 2.81 -11.02
N LEU A 160 -11.76 3.74 -11.68
CA LEU A 160 -11.89 3.95 -13.12
C LEU A 160 -11.44 2.72 -13.92
N ILE A 161 -10.33 2.07 -13.53
CA ILE A 161 -9.86 0.82 -14.15
C ILE A 161 -10.89 -0.30 -14.01
N ARG A 162 -11.47 -0.49 -12.81
CA ARG A 162 -12.51 -1.51 -12.56
C ARG A 162 -13.77 -1.30 -13.39
N GLN A 163 -14.10 -0.04 -13.71
CA GLN A 163 -15.23 0.30 -14.58
C GLN A 163 -14.86 0.31 -16.07
N ALA A 164 -13.67 -0.21 -16.44
CA ALA A 164 -13.14 -0.15 -17.81
C ALA A 164 -13.07 1.26 -18.42
N ARG A 165 -13.05 2.30 -17.57
CA ARG A 165 -12.90 3.72 -17.94
C ARG A 165 -11.42 4.08 -18.14
N PHE A 166 -10.69 3.26 -18.90
CA PHE A 166 -9.22 3.34 -19.02
C PHE A 166 -8.70 4.68 -19.54
N THR A 167 -9.39 5.29 -20.51
CA THR A 167 -9.03 6.61 -21.05
C THR A 167 -9.18 7.72 -20.00
N GLU A 168 -10.19 7.63 -19.13
CA GLU A 168 -10.37 8.60 -18.06
C GLU A 168 -9.35 8.39 -16.94
N ALA A 169 -9.07 7.13 -16.60
CA ALA A 169 -8.02 6.77 -15.65
C ALA A 169 -6.65 7.28 -16.11
N GLU A 170 -6.31 7.12 -17.40
CA GLU A 170 -5.05 7.63 -17.96
C GLU A 170 -4.96 9.15 -17.88
N LYS A 171 -6.03 9.87 -18.25
CA LYS A 171 -6.10 11.34 -18.12
C LYS A 171 -5.91 11.79 -16.67
N LEU A 172 -6.62 11.16 -15.72
CA LEU A 172 -6.46 11.41 -14.30
C LEU A 172 -5.00 11.17 -13.87
N GLY A 173 -4.44 10.04 -14.29
CA GLY A 173 -3.07 9.64 -14.04
C GLY A 173 -2.04 10.71 -14.40
N TYR A 174 -2.16 11.27 -15.61
CA TYR A 174 -1.30 12.36 -16.06
C TYR A 174 -1.52 13.69 -15.33
N SER A 175 -2.70 13.92 -14.73
CA SER A 175 -2.97 15.11 -13.93
C SER A 175 -2.46 15.04 -12.48
N ILE A 176 -2.08 13.85 -11.99
CA ILE A 176 -1.54 13.69 -10.63
C ILE A 176 -0.21 14.43 -10.51
N PRO A 177 0.10 15.13 -9.39
CA PRO A 177 1.41 15.75 -9.20
C PRO A 177 2.58 14.76 -9.28
N LEU A 178 3.68 15.15 -9.93
CA LEU A 178 4.87 14.30 -10.13
C LEU A 178 5.39 13.58 -8.86
N PRO A 179 5.44 14.22 -7.66
CA PRO A 179 5.86 13.53 -6.44
C PRO A 179 5.00 12.31 -6.11
N LEU A 180 3.70 12.38 -6.38
CA LEU A 180 2.75 11.29 -6.16
C LEU A 180 2.78 10.27 -7.30
N GLN A 181 2.99 10.70 -8.55
CA GLN A 181 3.13 9.79 -9.70
C GLN A 181 4.28 8.79 -9.52
N ASN A 182 5.37 9.23 -8.89
CA ASN A 182 6.54 8.39 -8.62
C ASN A 182 6.32 7.36 -7.49
N ASN A 183 5.20 7.45 -6.77
CA ASN A 183 4.87 6.45 -5.77
C ASN A 183 4.63 5.09 -6.46
N PRO A 184 5.18 3.97 -5.95
CA PRO A 184 5.01 2.66 -6.57
C PRO A 184 3.55 2.27 -6.83
N SER A 185 2.63 2.64 -5.95
CA SER A 185 1.21 2.33 -6.11
C SER A 185 0.59 3.02 -7.33
N ILE A 186 0.95 4.27 -7.61
CA ILE A 186 0.50 5.01 -8.79
C ILE A 186 1.24 4.53 -10.04
N SER A 187 2.56 4.41 -9.96
CA SER A 187 3.41 4.02 -11.10
C SER A 187 3.03 2.66 -11.68
N LEU A 188 2.68 1.68 -10.84
CA LEU A 188 2.18 0.37 -11.29
C LEU A 188 0.83 0.48 -12.00
N LEU A 189 -0.11 1.27 -11.47
CA LEU A 189 -1.42 1.52 -12.10
C LEU A 189 -1.26 2.25 -13.44
N MET A 190 -0.36 3.23 -13.52
CA MET A 190 -0.05 3.93 -14.77
C MET A 190 0.57 3.01 -15.80
N THR A 191 1.48 2.12 -15.39
CA THR A 191 2.07 1.12 -16.29
C THR A 191 1.01 0.12 -16.78
N HIS A 192 0.08 -0.29 -15.91
CA HIS A 192 -1.06 -1.11 -16.31
C HIS A 192 -1.94 -0.40 -17.36
N LEU A 193 -2.23 0.88 -17.14
CA LEU A 193 -2.97 1.71 -18.11
C LEU A 193 -2.24 1.85 -19.44
N GLU A 194 -0.92 2.06 -19.41
CA GLU A 194 -0.08 2.13 -20.61
C GLU A 194 -0.19 0.83 -21.45
N ILE A 195 -0.24 -0.34 -20.81
CA ILE A 195 -0.42 -1.63 -21.49
C ILE A 195 -1.84 -1.79 -22.01
N ILE A 196 -2.86 -1.58 -21.17
CA ILE A 196 -4.25 -1.84 -21.55
C ILE A 196 -4.76 -0.87 -22.63
N ASN A 197 -4.20 0.34 -22.70
CA ASN A 197 -4.49 1.35 -23.73
C ASN A 197 -3.67 1.16 -25.01
N ALA A 198 -2.71 0.23 -25.06
CA ALA A 198 -1.93 -0.03 -26.27
C ALA A 198 -2.73 -0.70 -27.41
N SER A 199 -4.00 -1.03 -27.16
CA SER A 199 -4.95 -1.47 -28.18
C SER A 199 -6.30 -0.75 -28.02
N PRO A 200 -7.09 -0.57 -29.10
CA PRO A 200 -8.44 0.00 -29.06
C PRO A 200 -9.36 -0.67 -28.03
N LYS A 201 -10.29 0.09 -27.42
CA LYS A 201 -11.25 -0.44 -26.43
C LYS A 201 -12.16 -1.52 -27.01
N GLU A 202 -12.68 -1.27 -28.20
CA GLU A 202 -13.61 -2.17 -28.88
C GLU A 202 -12.84 -3.06 -29.85
N ASP A 203 -13.25 -4.32 -29.90
CA ASP A 203 -12.78 -5.32 -30.84
C ASP A 203 -13.99 -6.18 -31.16
N GLU A 204 -14.49 -6.08 -32.39
CA GLU A 204 -15.65 -6.87 -32.82
C GLU A 204 -15.35 -8.38 -32.80
N SER A 205 -14.07 -8.75 -32.95
CA SER A 205 -13.62 -10.15 -32.95
C SER A 205 -12.27 -10.32 -32.21
N PRO A 206 -12.27 -10.27 -30.86
CA PRO A 206 -11.04 -10.26 -30.06
C PRO A 206 -10.10 -11.43 -30.37
N ILE A 207 -10.66 -12.63 -30.57
CA ILE A 207 -9.88 -13.85 -30.81
C ILE A 207 -9.24 -13.83 -32.20
N GLU A 208 -9.97 -13.38 -33.22
CA GLU A 208 -9.42 -13.29 -34.59
C GLU A 208 -8.31 -12.24 -34.66
N THR A 209 -8.50 -11.09 -34.00
CA THR A 209 -7.47 -10.05 -33.87
C THR A 209 -6.23 -10.59 -33.18
N ILE A 210 -6.37 -11.31 -32.07
CA ILE A 210 -5.24 -11.96 -31.36
C ILE A 210 -4.51 -12.95 -32.27
N ASN A 211 -5.23 -13.81 -33.00
CA ASN A 211 -4.64 -14.78 -33.92
C ASN A 211 -3.90 -14.09 -35.08
N ALA A 212 -4.43 -13.00 -35.62
CA ALA A 212 -3.78 -12.21 -36.65
C ALA A 212 -2.46 -11.60 -36.16
N LEU A 213 -2.44 -11.08 -34.92
CA LEU A 213 -1.23 -10.54 -34.30
C LEU A 213 -0.17 -11.64 -34.09
N TYR A 214 -0.55 -12.83 -33.63
CA TYR A 214 0.37 -13.98 -33.54
C TYR A 214 0.94 -14.36 -34.91
N ASN A 215 0.10 -14.45 -35.94
CA ASN A 215 0.54 -14.75 -37.30
C ASN A 215 1.55 -13.72 -37.82
N LYS A 216 1.30 -12.42 -37.61
CA LYS A 216 2.24 -11.36 -37.97
C LYS A 216 3.59 -11.53 -37.27
N LEU A 217 3.58 -11.83 -35.98
CA LEU A 217 4.79 -12.02 -35.17
C LEU A 217 5.60 -13.28 -35.51
N ASN A 218 5.03 -14.23 -36.26
CA ASN A 218 5.78 -15.38 -36.81
C ASN A 218 6.68 -14.97 -37.97
N HIS A 219 6.39 -13.86 -38.64
CA HIS A 219 7.13 -13.39 -39.81
C HIS A 219 8.04 -12.19 -39.51
N GLU A 220 7.67 -11.37 -38.53
CA GLU A 220 8.37 -10.12 -38.21
C GLU A 220 8.54 -9.92 -36.71
N VAL A 221 9.70 -9.40 -36.29
CA VAL A 221 9.91 -8.96 -34.91
C VAL A 221 9.50 -7.49 -34.79
N ASP A 222 8.25 -7.25 -34.39
CA ASP A 222 7.72 -5.92 -34.12
C ASP A 222 7.27 -5.77 -32.66
N LEU A 223 7.97 -4.92 -31.90
CA LEU A 223 7.71 -4.69 -30.48
C LEU A 223 6.39 -3.96 -30.21
N ASN A 224 5.94 -3.11 -31.15
CA ASN A 224 4.63 -2.46 -31.01
C ASN A 224 3.51 -3.48 -31.21
N THR A 225 3.63 -4.37 -32.20
CA THR A 225 2.69 -5.50 -32.39
C THR A 225 2.67 -6.42 -31.16
N ARG A 226 3.83 -6.69 -30.53
CA ARG A 226 3.87 -7.46 -29.26
C ARG A 226 3.15 -6.75 -28.13
N LEU A 227 3.31 -5.43 -28.01
CA LEU A 227 2.65 -4.65 -26.97
C LEU A 227 1.13 -4.61 -27.20
N GLU A 228 0.68 -4.46 -28.45
CA GLU A 228 -0.73 -4.56 -28.82
C GLU A 228 -1.30 -5.94 -28.47
N LEU A 229 -0.57 -7.02 -28.80
CA LEU A 229 -0.97 -8.37 -28.42
C LEU A 229 -1.05 -8.55 -26.90
N ALA A 230 -0.07 -8.05 -26.15
CA ALA A 230 -0.09 -8.06 -24.69
C ALA A 230 -1.34 -7.35 -24.13
N SER A 231 -1.70 -6.22 -24.74
CA SER A 231 -2.88 -5.42 -24.41
C SER A 231 -4.19 -6.19 -24.66
N ARG A 232 -4.33 -6.82 -25.83
CA ARG A 232 -5.51 -7.61 -26.20
C ARG A 232 -5.69 -8.82 -25.29
N LEU A 233 -4.61 -9.54 -25.00
CA LEU A 233 -4.60 -10.68 -24.07
C LEU A 233 -5.03 -10.27 -22.66
N LEU A 234 -4.55 -9.12 -22.18
CA LEU A 234 -4.94 -8.59 -20.87
C LEU A 234 -6.43 -8.27 -20.77
N LYS A 235 -7.04 -7.75 -21.84
CA LYS A 235 -8.48 -7.44 -21.89
C LYS A 235 -9.40 -8.66 -21.84
N ILE A 236 -8.88 -9.84 -22.19
CA ILE A 236 -9.60 -11.12 -22.09
C ILE A 236 -9.14 -11.95 -20.87
N ASP A 237 -8.49 -11.30 -19.90
CA ASP A 237 -7.94 -11.89 -18.67
C ASP A 237 -6.85 -12.97 -18.90
N ASP A 238 -6.25 -13.03 -20.10
CA ASP A 238 -5.10 -13.91 -20.40
C ASP A 238 -3.78 -13.27 -19.97
N ILE A 239 -3.62 -13.15 -18.64
CA ILE A 239 -2.47 -12.50 -17.99
C ILE A 239 -1.17 -13.26 -18.29
N GLU A 240 -1.21 -14.58 -18.36
CA GLU A 240 0.00 -15.39 -18.59
C GLU A 240 0.59 -15.15 -19.98
N ASN A 241 -0.23 -15.15 -21.02
CA ASN A 241 0.27 -14.88 -22.37
C ASN A 241 0.62 -13.40 -22.55
N SER A 242 -0.07 -12.47 -21.86
CA SER A 242 0.32 -11.06 -21.80
C SER A 242 1.72 -10.88 -21.19
N LEU A 243 2.00 -11.58 -20.08
CA LEU A 243 3.33 -11.62 -19.46
C LEU A 243 4.42 -12.16 -20.41
N GLU A 244 4.12 -13.18 -21.19
CA GLU A 244 5.06 -13.70 -22.20
C GLU A 244 5.42 -12.62 -23.22
N GLN A 245 4.44 -11.86 -23.72
CA GLN A 245 4.72 -10.79 -24.68
C GLN A 245 5.61 -9.68 -24.08
N LEU A 246 5.34 -9.26 -22.84
CA LEU A 246 6.17 -8.27 -22.14
C LEU A 246 7.59 -8.78 -21.88
N TYR A 247 7.73 -10.06 -21.55
CA TYR A 247 9.03 -10.71 -21.42
C TYR A 247 9.80 -10.72 -22.75
N GLN A 248 9.13 -11.06 -23.85
CA GLN A 248 9.73 -11.03 -25.19
C GLN A 248 10.17 -9.62 -25.61
N ILE A 249 9.37 -8.59 -25.28
CA ILE A 249 9.76 -7.19 -25.46
C ILE A 249 11.06 -6.89 -24.72
N ARG A 250 11.13 -7.21 -23.42
CA ARG A 250 12.34 -7.00 -22.59
C ARG A 250 13.57 -7.72 -23.15
N GLN A 251 13.40 -8.96 -23.62
CA GLN A 251 14.50 -9.77 -24.16
C GLN A 251 15.07 -9.16 -25.45
N LYS A 252 14.21 -8.57 -26.28
CA LYS A 252 14.62 -8.00 -27.55
C LYS A 252 15.18 -6.58 -27.42
N ASP A 253 14.54 -5.74 -26.61
CA ASP A 253 14.99 -4.39 -26.31
C ASP A 253 14.60 -4.01 -24.87
N ARG A 254 15.61 -3.92 -24.00
CA ARG A 254 15.44 -3.57 -22.59
C ARG A 254 14.94 -2.13 -22.40
N ALA A 255 15.27 -1.22 -23.32
CA ALA A 255 14.97 0.21 -23.23
C ALA A 255 13.62 0.60 -23.86
N PHE A 256 12.97 -0.33 -24.58
CA PHE A 256 11.71 -0.08 -25.29
C PHE A 256 10.68 0.62 -24.38
N ARG A 257 10.23 1.81 -24.81
CA ARG A 257 9.26 2.67 -24.11
C ARG A 257 9.54 2.82 -22.61
N ASN A 258 10.72 3.33 -22.26
CA ASN A 258 11.13 3.53 -20.86
C ASN A 258 11.08 2.22 -20.06
N ASN A 259 11.68 1.15 -20.59
CA ASN A 259 11.72 -0.18 -19.97
C ASN A 259 10.33 -0.82 -19.74
N LEU A 260 9.38 -0.60 -20.66
CA LEU A 260 7.99 -1.07 -20.51
C LEU A 260 7.88 -2.58 -20.34
N GLY A 261 8.75 -3.37 -20.99
CA GLY A 261 8.76 -4.83 -20.78
C GLY A 261 8.98 -5.20 -19.31
N HIS A 262 9.95 -4.58 -18.63
CA HIS A 262 10.22 -4.83 -17.21
C HIS A 262 9.14 -4.25 -16.29
N ARG A 263 8.82 -2.95 -16.45
CA ARG A 263 7.79 -2.27 -15.64
C ARG A 263 6.44 -2.98 -15.77
N GLY A 264 6.08 -3.39 -16.98
CA GLY A 264 4.84 -4.07 -17.28
C GLY A 264 4.70 -5.41 -16.59
N MET A 265 5.76 -6.22 -16.59
CA MET A 265 5.75 -7.48 -15.84
C MET A 265 5.52 -7.25 -14.34
N LEU A 266 6.15 -6.22 -13.75
CA LEU A 266 5.93 -5.86 -12.34
C LEU A 266 4.48 -5.42 -12.08
N ALA A 267 3.89 -4.64 -12.98
CA ALA A 267 2.49 -4.23 -12.91
C ALA A 267 1.54 -5.43 -12.93
N LEU A 268 1.75 -6.38 -13.84
CA LEU A 268 0.92 -7.60 -13.91
C LEU A 268 1.13 -8.54 -12.72
N PHE A 269 2.33 -8.62 -12.14
CA PHE A 269 2.56 -9.36 -10.90
C PHE A 269 1.75 -8.79 -9.73
N SER A 270 1.67 -7.45 -9.65
CA SER A 270 0.86 -6.79 -8.64
C SER A 270 -0.63 -7.16 -8.78
N LEU A 271 -1.13 -7.35 -10.00
CA LEU A 271 -2.52 -7.81 -10.24
C LEU A 271 -2.74 -9.26 -9.80
N LEU A 272 -1.75 -10.14 -10.00
CA LEU A 272 -1.77 -11.52 -9.53
C LEU A 272 -1.55 -11.66 -8.01
N GLY A 273 -1.44 -10.56 -7.27
CA GLY A 273 -1.15 -10.57 -5.84
C GLY A 273 0.25 -11.09 -5.50
N ASN A 274 1.21 -10.98 -6.41
CA ASN A 274 2.61 -11.41 -6.23
C ASN A 274 2.77 -12.87 -5.75
N SER A 275 1.89 -13.76 -6.20
CA SER A 275 1.90 -15.16 -5.78
C SER A 275 1.37 -16.09 -6.89
N GLY A 276 1.54 -17.39 -6.69
CA GLY A 276 1.06 -18.42 -7.61
C GLY A 276 2.08 -18.85 -8.68
N LYS A 277 1.71 -19.91 -9.42
CA LYS A 277 2.61 -20.60 -10.35
C LYS A 277 3.10 -19.71 -11.51
N VAL A 278 2.22 -18.88 -12.05
CA VAL A 278 2.54 -17.95 -13.15
C VAL A 278 3.54 -16.89 -12.66
N TYR A 279 3.27 -16.26 -11.52
CA TYR A 279 4.18 -15.30 -10.89
C TYR A 279 5.57 -15.89 -10.67
N GLU A 280 5.67 -17.06 -10.02
CA GLU A 280 6.97 -17.68 -9.73
C GLU A 280 7.78 -18.03 -10.99
N ARG A 281 7.10 -18.45 -12.06
CA ARG A 281 7.72 -18.74 -13.36
C ARG A 281 8.37 -17.49 -13.97
N TYR A 282 7.62 -16.39 -14.04
CA TYR A 282 8.09 -15.16 -14.70
C TYR A 282 8.98 -14.29 -13.80
N ARG A 283 8.82 -14.37 -12.47
CA ARG A 283 9.71 -13.69 -11.51
C ARG A 283 11.16 -14.18 -11.67
N LYS A 284 11.38 -15.48 -11.85
CA LYS A 284 12.72 -16.02 -12.12
C LYS A 284 13.30 -15.48 -13.43
N LYS A 285 12.46 -15.37 -14.48
CA LYS A 285 12.86 -14.81 -15.78
C LYS A 285 13.24 -13.33 -15.70
N ILE A 286 12.64 -12.54 -14.80
CA ILE A 286 12.91 -11.08 -14.70
C ILE A 286 14.20 -10.75 -13.95
N MET A 287 14.67 -11.66 -13.07
CA MET A 287 15.90 -11.51 -12.27
C MET A 287 17.18 -11.87 -13.03
N ILE A 288 17.05 -12.39 -14.26
CA ILE A 288 18.14 -12.77 -15.18
C ILE A 288 18.21 -11.72 -16.31
#